data_AF-A8F617-F1
#
_entry.id   AF-A8F617-F1
#
_cell.length_a   1.000
_cell.length_b   1.000
_cell.length_c   1.000
_cell.angle_alpha   90.00
_cell.angle_beta   90.00
_cell.angle_gamma   90.00
#
_symmetry.space_group_name_H-M   'P 1'
#
loop_
_entity.id
_entity.type
_entity.pdbx_description
1 polymer ?
#
loop_
_entity_poly.entity_id
_entity_poly.type
_entity_poly.pdbx_seq_one_letter_code
_entity_poly.pdbx_strand_id
1 'polypeptide(L)'
;MRRFFKIVIMVIVCVLISATLFVLIFNRGMNQIKKIEIKDIDLSQIKDGEYLGQYASGRWQYMVRVIVSGGEIKNIEILNKKSGFIDMNAYKQLNDEVISRVLKNQSLRIDAVTGATVSTKALLKALENALTKQ
;
A
#
# COMPACT_ATOMS: atom_id res chain seq x y z
N MET A 1 -42.22 24.34 -20.17
CA MET A 1 -40.94 24.92 -19.70
C MET A 1 -40.65 24.71 -18.20
N ARG A 2 -41.53 25.08 -17.26
CA ARG A 2 -41.26 24.97 -15.80
C ARG A 2 -41.00 23.55 -15.27
N ARG A 3 -41.65 22.51 -15.81
CA ARG A 3 -41.43 21.10 -15.40
C ARG A 3 -40.09 20.54 -15.87
N PHE A 4 -39.68 20.89 -17.09
CA PHE A 4 -38.38 20.51 -17.64
C PHE A 4 -37.23 21.13 -16.83
N PHE A 5 -37.35 22.40 -16.47
CA PHE A 5 -36.34 23.09 -15.64
C PHE A 5 -36.18 22.46 -14.24
N LYS A 6 -37.28 22.01 -13.62
CA LYS A 6 -37.24 21.29 -12.33
C LYS A 6 -36.52 19.94 -12.43
N ILE A 7 -36.71 19.20 -13.53
CA ILE A 7 -36.03 17.92 -13.76
C ILE A 7 -34.52 18.14 -13.95
N VAL A 8 -34.11 19.15 -14.71
CA VAL A 8 -32.70 19.49 -14.90
C VAL A 8 -32.03 19.85 -13.57
N ILE A 9 -32.69 20.66 -12.72
CA ILE A 9 -32.18 20.99 -11.39
C ILE A 9 -32.06 19.74 -10.51
N MET A 10 -33.06 18.85 -10.52
CA MET A 10 -33.02 17.61 -9.74
C MET A 10 -31.85 16.71 -10.15
N VAL A 11 -31.57 16.59 -11.45
CA VAL A 11 -30.44 15.81 -11.96
C VAL A 11 -29.10 16.42 -11.51
N ILE A 12 -28.95 17.75 -11.60
CA ILE A 12 -27.73 18.43 -11.13
C ILE A 12 -27.52 18.21 -9.64
N VAL A 13 -28.57 18.31 -8.83
CA VAL A 13 -28.50 18.05 -7.38
C VAL A 13 -28.10 16.61 -7.10
N CYS A 14 -28.68 15.63 -7.80
CA CYS A 14 -28.28 14.23 -7.67
C CYS A 14 -26.82 13.98 -8.05
N VAL A 15 -26.32 14.62 -9.11
CA VAL A 15 -24.91 14.52 -9.54
C VAL A 15 -23.97 15.14 -8.49
N LEU A 16 -24.34 16.29 -7.91
CA LEU A 16 -23.55 16.93 -6.86
C LEU A 16 -23.51 16.08 -5.58
N ILE A 17 -24.64 15.50 -5.18
CA ILE A 17 -24.72 14.60 -4.02
C ILE A 17 -23.89 13.33 -4.26
N SER A 18 -23.98 12.72 -5.45
CA SER A 18 -23.20 11.52 -5.77
C SER A 18 -21.69 11.81 -5.83
N ALA A 19 -21.28 12.95 -6.41
CA ALA A 19 -19.89 13.38 -6.40
C ALA A 19 -19.36 13.64 -4.98
N THR A 20 -20.17 14.26 -4.11
CA THR A 20 -19.79 14.52 -2.72
C THR A 20 -19.65 13.21 -1.93
N LEU A 21 -20.60 12.28 -2.07
CA LEU A 21 -20.52 10.94 -1.49
C LEU A 21 -19.29 10.18 -1.98
N PHE A 22 -18.99 10.26 -3.29
CA PHE A 22 -17.82 9.63 -3.88
C PHE A 22 -16.52 10.17 -3.26
N VAL A 23 -16.37 11.49 -3.16
CA VAL A 23 -15.19 12.12 -2.53
C VAL A 23 -15.04 11.68 -1.07
N LEU A 24 -16.13 11.63 -0.30
CA LEU A 24 -16.10 11.24 1.11
C LEU A 24 -15.70 9.77 1.29
N ILE A 25 -16.25 8.87 0.48
CA ILE A 25 -15.91 7.44 0.53
C ILE A 25 -14.47 7.23 0.07
N PHE A 26 -14.03 7.93 -0.99
CA PHE A 26 -12.70 7.78 -1.56
C PHE A 26 -11.58 8.34 -0.65
N ASN A 27 -11.77 9.53 -0.07
CA ASN A 27 -10.74 10.15 0.77
C ASN A 27 -10.49 9.41 2.09
N ARG A 28 -11.49 8.73 2.65
CA ARG A 28 -11.35 8.04 3.95
C ARG A 28 -10.32 6.90 3.91
N GLY A 29 -10.21 6.18 2.79
CA GLY A 29 -9.26 5.06 2.67
C GLY A 29 -7.80 5.50 2.57
N MET A 30 -7.50 6.56 1.82
CA MET A 30 -6.12 7.00 1.56
C MET A 30 -5.44 7.65 2.77
N ASN A 31 -6.21 8.36 3.60
CA ASN A 31 -5.67 9.12 4.73
C ASN A 31 -5.12 8.22 5.85
N GLN A 32 -5.63 6.99 5.98
CA GLN A 32 -5.14 6.01 6.94
C GLN A 32 -3.69 5.62 6.62
N ILE A 33 -3.40 5.27 5.35
CA ILE A 33 -2.08 4.77 4.94
C ILE A 33 -1.05 5.90 4.88
N LYS A 34 -1.44 7.11 4.46
CA LYS A 34 -0.51 8.26 4.43
C LYS A 34 0.06 8.60 5.79
N LYS A 35 -0.68 8.36 6.88
CA LYS A 35 -0.26 8.64 8.26
C LYS A 35 0.53 7.52 8.91
N ILE A 36 0.72 6.39 8.23
CA ILE A 36 1.50 5.27 8.78
C ILE A 36 2.97 5.67 8.78
N GLU A 37 3.55 5.57 9.97
CA GLU A 37 4.99 5.51 10.18
C GLU A 37 5.44 4.06 10.04
N ILE A 38 6.52 3.89 9.27
CA ILE A 38 7.23 2.63 9.12
C ILE A 38 8.42 2.71 10.06
N LYS A 39 8.45 1.82 11.05
CA LYS A 39 9.60 1.74 11.94
C LYS A 39 10.73 1.05 11.20
N ASP A 40 11.95 1.55 11.43
CA ASP A 40 13.12 0.82 11.02
C ASP A 40 13.32 -0.35 11.97
N ILE A 41 13.86 -1.43 11.44
CA ILE A 41 14.05 -2.68 12.19
C ILE A 41 15.53 -2.98 12.23
N ASP A 42 16.01 -3.28 13.43
CA ASP A 42 17.38 -3.72 13.61
C ASP A 42 17.51 -5.17 13.15
N LEU A 43 17.97 -5.34 11.91
CA LEU A 43 18.16 -6.64 11.26
C LEU A 43 19.18 -7.52 12.01
N SER A 44 20.08 -6.93 12.79
CA SER A 44 21.06 -7.70 13.59
C SER A 44 20.41 -8.55 14.68
N GLN A 45 19.22 -8.16 15.12
CA GLN A 45 18.44 -8.89 16.14
C GLN A 45 17.52 -9.96 15.53
N ILE A 46 17.41 -9.99 14.20
CA ILE A 46 16.59 -10.95 13.49
C ILE A 46 17.43 -12.17 13.17
N LYS A 47 16.90 -13.34 13.53
CA LYS A 47 17.54 -14.62 13.23
C LYS A 47 17.49 -14.91 11.73
N ASP A 48 18.35 -15.80 11.28
CA ASP A 48 18.29 -16.30 9.91
C ASP A 48 17.00 -17.12 9.73
N GLY A 49 16.28 -16.86 8.64
CA GLY A 49 15.01 -17.54 8.38
C GLY A 49 14.15 -16.89 7.30
N GLU A 50 12.97 -17.49 7.11
CA GLU A 50 11.94 -16.97 6.23
C GLU A 50 10.78 -16.37 7.03
N TYR A 51 10.40 -15.16 6.65
CA TYR A 51 9.49 -14.29 7.39
C TYR A 51 8.31 -13.92 6.51
N LEU A 52 7.10 -14.24 6.97
CA LEU A 52 5.87 -13.90 6.25
C LEU A 52 5.22 -12.65 6.85
N GLY A 53 5.02 -11.65 6.02
CA GLY A 53 4.36 -10.41 6.37
C GLY A 53 3.12 -10.18 5.54
N GLN A 54 2.10 -9.59 6.17
CA GLN A 54 0.92 -9.14 5.46
C GLN A 54 0.50 -7.76 5.95
N TYR A 55 -0.01 -6.96 5.03
CA TYR A 55 -0.67 -5.70 5.33
C TYR A 55 -1.89 -5.57 4.45
N ALA A 56 -3.03 -5.20 5.04
CA ALA A 56 -4.29 -4.99 4.32
C ALA A 56 -4.98 -3.75 4.87
N SER A 57 -5.23 -2.77 4.00
CA SER A 57 -5.96 -1.55 4.34
C SER A 57 -6.62 -0.94 3.11
N GLY A 58 -7.94 -0.81 3.16
CA GLY A 58 -8.74 -0.31 2.04
C GLY A 58 -8.52 -1.14 0.77
N ARG A 59 -7.98 -0.51 -0.27
CA ARG A 59 -7.72 -1.16 -1.57
C ARG A 59 -6.32 -1.77 -1.69
N TRP A 60 -5.44 -1.53 -0.73
CA TRP A 60 -4.06 -1.99 -0.75
C TRP A 60 -3.92 -3.17 0.18
N GLN A 61 -3.55 -4.32 -0.39
CA GLN A 61 -3.20 -5.49 0.39
C GLN A 61 -1.96 -6.14 -0.22
N TYR A 62 -0.97 -6.37 0.63
CA TYR A 62 0.31 -6.97 0.29
C TYR A 62 0.56 -8.16 1.19
N MET A 63 1.09 -9.24 0.60
CA MET A 63 1.65 -10.36 1.32
C MET A 63 3.04 -10.60 0.76
N VAL A 64 4.01 -10.69 1.67
CA VAL A 64 5.43 -10.76 1.33
C VAL A 64 6.09 -11.89 2.11
N ARG A 65 7.06 -12.52 1.46
CA ARG A 65 8.05 -13.40 2.08
C ARG A 65 9.38 -12.67 2.08
N VAL A 66 10.00 -12.56 3.25
CA VAL A 66 11.31 -11.93 3.44
C VAL A 66 12.27 -13.02 3.90
N ILE A 67 13.42 -13.14 3.24
CA ILE A 67 14.47 -14.09 3.61
C ILE A 67 15.59 -13.28 4.26
N VAL A 68 15.87 -13.56 5.52
CA VAL A 68 16.96 -12.94 6.28
C VAL A 68 18.05 -13.98 6.48
N SER A 69 19.30 -13.62 6.19
CA SER A 69 20.45 -14.43 6.56
C SER A 69 21.69 -13.58 6.82
N GLY A 70 22.43 -13.94 7.87
CA GLY A 70 23.63 -13.22 8.30
C GLY A 70 23.32 -11.80 8.79
N GLY A 71 22.14 -11.56 9.35
CA GLY A 71 21.69 -10.23 9.78
C GLY A 71 21.31 -9.28 8.63
N GLU A 72 21.11 -9.79 7.41
CA GLU A 72 20.74 -9.01 6.24
C GLU A 72 19.51 -9.61 5.52
N ILE A 73 18.72 -8.76 4.89
CA ILE A 73 17.66 -9.16 3.97
C ILE A 73 18.29 -9.61 2.65
N LYS A 74 18.18 -10.91 2.35
CA LYS A 74 18.71 -11.52 1.13
C LYS A 74 17.71 -11.52 -0.01
N ASN A 75 16.43 -11.68 0.29
CA ASN A 75 15.39 -11.71 -0.73
C ASN A 75 14.05 -11.23 -0.19
N ILE A 76 13.25 -10.65 -1.08
CA ILE A 76 11.88 -10.24 -0.81
C ILE A 76 11.01 -10.70 -1.98
N GLU A 77 10.01 -11.53 -1.68
CA GLU A 77 9.06 -12.05 -2.66
C GLU A 77 7.65 -11.57 -2.33
N ILE A 78 6.92 -11.07 -3.32
CA ILE A 78 5.51 -10.70 -3.18
C ILE A 78 4.65 -11.90 -3.55
N LEU A 79 3.93 -12.44 -2.57
CA LEU A 79 3.15 -13.67 -2.72
C LEU A 79 1.77 -13.42 -3.36
N ASN A 80 1.19 -12.24 -3.16
CA ASN A 80 -0.14 -11.93 -3.66
C ASN A 80 -0.12 -11.37 -5.09
N LYS A 81 -0.34 -12.25 -6.09
CA LYS A 81 -0.51 -11.85 -7.51
C LYS A 81 -1.88 -11.22 -7.83
N LYS A 82 -2.90 -11.46 -7.00
CA LYS A 82 -4.23 -10.83 -7.08
C LYS A 82 -4.70 -10.49 -5.68
N SER A 83 -4.66 -9.21 -5.31
CA SER A 83 -5.07 -8.79 -3.99
C SER A 83 -6.29 -7.88 -4.09
N GLY A 84 -7.48 -8.47 -3.98
CA GLY A 84 -8.75 -7.76 -4.09
C GLY A 84 -9.10 -7.32 -5.51
N PHE A 85 -9.64 -6.10 -5.66
CA PHE A 85 -10.12 -5.52 -6.93
C PHE A 85 -9.02 -4.97 -7.84
N ILE A 86 -7.76 -5.02 -7.41
CA ILE A 86 -6.62 -4.39 -8.10
C ILE A 86 -5.60 -5.45 -8.48
N ASP A 87 -5.24 -5.46 -9.76
CA ASP A 87 -4.14 -6.28 -10.27
C ASP A 87 -2.80 -5.68 -9.83
N MET A 88 -2.10 -6.37 -8.93
CA MET A 88 -0.78 -5.93 -8.45
C MET A 88 0.29 -5.99 -9.55
N ASN A 89 0.06 -6.69 -10.66
CA ASN A 89 0.96 -6.66 -11.82
C ASN A 89 1.08 -5.25 -12.41
N ALA A 90 0.04 -4.43 -12.31
CA ALA A 90 0.10 -3.01 -12.72
C ALA A 90 1.13 -2.21 -11.89
N TYR A 91 1.47 -2.68 -10.69
CA TYR A 91 2.45 -2.08 -9.80
C TYR A 91 3.78 -2.82 -9.78
N LYS A 92 4.01 -3.79 -10.69
CA LYS A 92 5.23 -4.62 -10.68
C LYS A 92 6.50 -3.77 -10.71
N GLN A 93 6.60 -2.81 -11.63
CA GLN A 93 7.77 -1.94 -11.74
C GLN A 93 8.04 -1.16 -10.44
N LEU A 94 6.99 -0.62 -9.82
CA LEU A 94 7.10 0.07 -8.55
C LEU A 94 7.53 -0.86 -7.42
N ASN A 95 6.92 -2.04 -7.35
CA ASN A 95 7.22 -3.03 -6.32
C ASN A 95 8.69 -3.49 -6.44
N ASP A 96 9.15 -3.77 -7.65
CA ASP A 96 10.53 -4.14 -7.96
C ASP A 96 11.50 -3.02 -7.56
N GLU A 97 11.14 -1.76 -7.84
CA GLU A 97 11.94 -0.59 -7.44
C GLU A 97 12.03 -0.45 -5.90
N VAL A 98 10.90 -0.58 -5.20
CA VAL A 98 10.85 -0.53 -3.73
C VAL A 98 11.68 -1.67 -3.12
N ILE A 99 11.52 -2.89 -3.61
CA ILE A 99 12.29 -4.06 -3.15
C ILE A 99 13.79 -3.83 -3.38
N SER A 100 14.17 -3.36 -4.57
CA SER A 100 15.57 -3.06 -4.89
C SER A 100 16.17 -2.03 -3.95
N ARG A 101 15.43 -0.95 -3.62
CA ARG A 101 15.87 0.06 -2.66
C ARG A 101 16.02 -0.51 -1.25
N VAL A 102 15.09 -1.35 -0.79
CA VAL A 102 15.18 -2.01 0.52
C VAL A 102 16.37 -2.95 0.59
N LEU A 103 16.59 -3.79 -0.44
CA LEU A 103 17.74 -4.70 -0.49
C LEU A 103 19.08 -3.96 -0.57
N LYS A 104 19.13 -2.83 -1.27
CA LYS A 104 20.34 -2.01 -1.37
C LYS A 104 20.67 -1.30 -0.05
N ASN A 105 19.65 -0.74 0.60
CA ASN A 105 19.84 0.06 1.81
C ASN A 105 19.81 -0.78 3.09
N GLN A 106 19.36 -2.03 3.03
CA GLN A 106 19.14 -2.90 4.18
C GLN A 106 18.29 -2.21 5.27
N SER A 107 17.32 -1.40 4.84
CA SER A 107 16.46 -0.61 5.73
C SER A 107 15.08 -0.44 5.12
N LEU A 108 14.08 -0.34 5.98
CA LEU A 108 12.69 -0.05 5.58
C LEU A 108 12.41 1.45 5.48
N ARG A 109 13.36 2.31 5.89
CA ARG A 109 13.28 3.77 5.78
C ARG A 109 13.74 4.26 4.42
N ILE A 110 12.94 3.98 3.39
CA ILE A 110 13.16 4.52 2.05
C ILE A 110 12.15 5.61 1.71
N ASP A 111 12.57 6.54 0.87
CA ASP A 111 11.65 7.52 0.30
C ASP A 111 10.62 6.85 -0.61
N ALA A 112 9.40 7.35 -0.53
CA ALA A 112 8.31 6.83 -1.33
C ALA A 112 8.50 7.14 -2.81
N VAL A 113 8.08 6.23 -3.69
CA VAL A 113 8.14 6.46 -5.13
C VAL A 113 7.11 7.53 -5.52
N THR A 114 7.55 8.50 -6.33
CA THR A 114 6.71 9.62 -6.80
C THR A 114 5.43 9.10 -7.44
N GLY A 115 4.28 9.67 -7.05
CA GLY A 115 2.97 9.27 -7.56
C GLY A 115 2.38 8.00 -6.94
N ALA A 116 3.12 7.32 -6.06
CA ALA A 116 2.69 6.03 -5.51
C ALA A 116 3.01 5.84 -4.02
N THR A 117 2.97 6.96 -3.29
CA THR A 117 3.26 7.00 -1.85
C THR A 117 2.48 6.00 -1.03
N VAL A 118 1.20 5.80 -1.35
CA VAL A 118 0.32 4.87 -0.62
C VAL A 118 0.76 3.42 -0.84
N SER A 119 1.06 3.04 -2.08
CA SER A 119 1.50 1.69 -2.44
C SER A 119 2.87 1.37 -1.84
N THR A 120 3.83 2.30 -1.92
CA THR A 120 5.14 2.14 -1.27
C THR A 120 4.99 1.94 0.23
N LYS A 121 4.19 2.77 0.91
CA LYS A 121 3.96 2.62 2.36
C LYS A 121 3.30 1.29 2.72
N ALA A 122 2.33 0.84 1.93
CA ALA A 122 1.65 -0.42 2.16
C ALA A 122 2.59 -1.64 2.02
N LEU A 123 3.47 -1.63 1.01
CA LEU A 123 4.49 -2.67 0.84
C LEU A 123 5.51 -2.66 1.98
N LEU A 124 6.05 -1.49 2.33
CA LEU A 124 6.99 -1.34 3.44
C LEU A 124 6.36 -1.76 4.78
N LYS A 125 5.07 -1.49 4.99
CA LYS A 125 4.35 -1.95 6.18
C LYS A 125 4.18 -3.47 6.21
N ALA A 126 4.01 -4.12 5.07
CA ALA A 126 3.99 -5.59 5.00
C ALA A 126 5.37 -6.18 5.36
N LEU A 127 6.46 -5.56 4.90
CA LEU A 127 7.83 -5.96 5.27
C LEU A 127 8.11 -5.74 6.75
N GLU A 128 7.72 -4.59 7.29
CA GLU A 128 7.83 -4.31 8.73
C GLU A 128 7.08 -5.36 9.55
N ASN A 129 5.86 -5.71 9.14
CA ASN A 129 5.07 -6.75 9.79
C ASN A 129 5.72 -8.14 9.69
N ALA A 130 6.42 -8.47 8.59
CA ALA A 130 7.14 -9.73 8.44
C ALA A 130 8.26 -9.87 9.49
N LEU A 131 8.97 -8.77 9.71
CA LEU A 131 10.18 -8.70 10.52
C LEU A 131 9.90 -8.35 12.00
N THR A 132 8.73 -7.79 12.33
CA THR A 132 8.36 -7.42 13.71
C THR A 132 7.61 -8.51 14.47
N LYS A 133 6.91 -9.43 13.80
CA LYS A 133 6.05 -10.44 14.43
C LYS A 133 6.79 -11.69 14.94
N GLN A 134 8.07 -11.56 15.31
CA GLN A 134 8.98 -12.69 15.52
C GLN A 134 9.53 -12.71 16.93
#